data_AF-A0A9X9L806-F1
#
_entry.id   AF-A0A9X9L806-F1
#
_cell.length_a   1.000
_cell.length_b   1.000
_cell.length_c   1.000
_cell.angle_alpha   90.00
_cell.angle_beta   90.00
_cell.angle_gamma   90.00
#
_symmetry.space_group_name_H-M   'P 1'
#
loop_
_entity.id
_entity.type
_entity.pdbx_description
1 polymer ?
#
loop_
_entity_poly.entity_id
_entity_poly.type
_entity_poly.pdbx_seq_one_letter_code
_entity_poly.pdbx_strand_id
1 'polypeptide(L)'
;MKIRRQYTNFGATTTLFTYALAIPDTVEDARICACNNLLHPDWSSRFPATLDGSELYKIKDTTLFTWPLAWESNRNFEKGSEGIQRVVIDSTCKLIGVVDKIGDSYKKCLQVLDPRTSPPLILDLSLGNPLKHYGFDCNRYKFVDEKLHAAYIYLHQHLENHDISDHYLATQKLLKRHKLQEFGGKTVFSWPIGVNGENQSFRNSKSKRYRVVLDLSGNHRGMIYSFKGIWKPCLKLQYIEPEPPRSLSKYETSVGEAIFENISAFRCEDYIYTAITINSHMQIACSQFKKLGHLGSTNKLHYPSSLHIKLKSTWFWPLRRPELSVGQDRNVKQHSILLGRNCEFLGAYYLTNANQLACQKLPTPMPLIGL
;
A
#
# COMPACT_ATOMS: atom_id res chain seq x y z
N MET A 1 36.94 19.42 30.94
CA MET A 1 36.41 18.22 30.28
C MET A 1 35.41 18.66 29.20
N LYS A 2 35.87 18.84 27.96
CA LYS A 2 35.09 19.34 26.82
C LYS A 2 34.87 18.18 25.85
N ILE A 3 33.64 17.76 25.63
CA ILE A 3 33.29 16.77 24.60
C ILE A 3 32.81 17.53 23.37
N ARG A 4 33.65 17.56 22.33
CA ARG A 4 33.30 18.00 20.97
C ARG A 4 32.42 16.93 20.33
N ARG A 5 31.18 17.28 19.95
CA ARG A 5 30.42 16.54 18.94
C ARG A 5 30.75 17.14 17.57
N GLN A 6 31.43 16.36 16.72
CA GLN A 6 31.54 16.65 15.29
C GLN A 6 30.27 16.18 14.60
N TYR A 7 29.60 17.09 13.90
CA TYR A 7 28.56 16.81 12.94
C TYR A 7 29.23 16.44 11.61
N THR A 8 28.90 15.28 11.06
CA THR A 8 29.10 14.98 9.64
C THR A 8 27.74 14.88 8.99
N ASN A 9 27.41 15.89 8.18
CA ASN A 9 26.37 15.84 7.18
C ASN A 9 26.70 14.74 6.17
N PHE A 10 25.77 13.82 5.93
CA PHE A 10 25.76 13.01 4.71
C PHE A 10 24.39 13.08 4.07
N GLY A 11 24.39 13.53 2.82
CA GLY A 11 23.23 13.78 1.99
C GLY A 11 22.52 12.52 1.50
N ALA A 12 21.36 12.79 0.93
CA ALA A 12 20.35 11.88 0.46
C ALA A 12 20.82 10.85 -0.57
N THR A 13 20.32 9.61 -0.45
CA THR A 13 19.40 8.90 -1.38
C THR A 13 19.65 7.40 -1.27
N THR A 14 18.94 6.75 -0.35
CA THR A 14 18.83 5.29 -0.30
C THR A 14 17.37 4.92 -0.26
N THR A 15 16.79 4.63 -1.41
CA THR A 15 15.44 4.05 -1.50
C THR A 15 15.51 2.60 -1.02
N LEU A 16 15.52 2.41 0.29
CA LEU A 16 15.23 1.14 0.94
C LEU A 16 13.75 0.84 0.70
N PHE A 17 13.45 0.02 -0.31
CA PHE A 17 12.12 -0.58 -0.43
C PHE A 17 11.93 -1.51 0.76
N THR A 18 11.13 -1.04 1.71
CA THR A 18 10.73 -1.74 2.92
C THR A 18 9.90 -2.95 2.57
N TYR A 19 10.27 -4.09 3.14
CA TYR A 19 9.26 -5.11 3.43
C TYR A 19 8.53 -4.61 4.68
N ALA A 20 7.28 -4.21 4.54
CA ALA A 20 6.41 -4.08 5.69
C ALA A 20 6.11 -5.49 6.21
N LEU A 21 6.91 -5.97 7.18
CA LEU A 21 6.42 -6.96 8.14
C LEU A 21 5.51 -6.19 9.10
N ALA A 22 4.33 -5.78 8.61
CA ALA A 22 3.31 -5.23 9.48
C ALA A 22 2.85 -6.37 10.40
N ILE A 23 3.03 -6.19 11.71
CA ILE A 23 2.54 -7.15 12.70
C ILE A 23 1.00 -7.08 12.60
N PRO A 24 0.28 -8.22 12.50
CA PRO A 24 -1.17 -8.24 12.31
C PRO A 24 -1.93 -7.32 13.27
N ASP A 25 -1.52 -7.30 14.54
CA ASP A 25 -2.11 -6.45 15.58
C ASP A 25 -1.97 -4.95 15.25
N THR A 26 -0.81 -4.52 14.73
CA THR A 26 -0.59 -3.12 14.33
C THR A 26 -1.45 -2.72 13.14
N VAL A 27 -1.70 -3.64 12.20
CA VAL A 27 -2.59 -3.37 11.05
C VAL A 27 -4.02 -3.19 11.52
N GLU A 28 -4.47 -4.05 12.44
CA GLU A 28 -5.83 -4.01 12.97
C GLU A 28 -6.05 -2.76 13.84
N ASP A 29 -5.11 -2.41 14.71
CA ASP A 29 -5.16 -1.18 15.49
C ASP A 29 -5.24 0.07 14.59
N ALA A 30 -4.38 0.14 13.57
CA ALA A 30 -4.41 1.23 12.60
C ALA A 30 -5.74 1.27 11.82
N ARG A 31 -6.31 0.12 11.45
CA ARG A 31 -7.64 0.02 10.82
C ARG A 31 -8.74 0.58 11.74
N ILE A 32 -8.72 0.22 13.02
CA ILE A 32 -9.66 0.72 14.02
C ILE A 32 -9.52 2.24 14.19
N CYS A 33 -8.28 2.75 14.30
CA CYS A 33 -8.02 4.19 14.39
C CYS A 33 -8.49 4.93 13.13
N ALA A 34 -8.21 4.40 11.95
CA ALA A 34 -8.67 4.95 10.68
C ALA A 34 -10.20 5.04 10.65
N CYS A 35 -10.88 3.95 10.99
CA CYS A 35 -12.34 3.90 11.06
C CYS A 35 -12.89 4.93 12.03
N ASN A 36 -12.36 5.00 13.26
CA ASN A 36 -12.82 5.96 14.26
C ASN A 36 -12.70 7.41 13.78
N ASN A 37 -11.65 7.75 13.03
CA ASN A 37 -11.44 9.09 12.46
C ASN A 37 -12.20 9.33 11.13
N LEU A 38 -12.70 8.27 10.47
CA LEU A 38 -13.76 8.42 9.46
C LEU A 38 -15.08 8.77 10.14
N LEU A 39 -15.47 8.00 11.17
CA LEU A 39 -16.77 8.12 11.83
C LEU A 39 -16.91 9.37 12.71
N HIS A 40 -15.80 9.84 13.28
CA HIS A 40 -15.74 11.07 14.09
C HIS A 40 -14.68 12.00 13.50
N PRO A 41 -14.98 12.61 12.34
CA PRO A 41 -13.95 13.27 11.57
C PRO A 41 -13.52 14.59 12.20
N ASP A 42 -12.23 14.70 12.54
CA ASP A 42 -11.59 15.98 12.80
C ASP A 42 -11.35 16.72 11.48
N TRP A 43 -11.92 17.91 11.36
CA TRP A 43 -11.82 18.79 10.19
C TRP A 43 -10.41 19.30 9.93
N SER A 44 -9.56 19.35 10.96
CA SER A 44 -8.16 19.74 10.85
C SER A 44 -7.24 18.57 10.50
N SER A 45 -7.73 17.33 10.66
CA SER A 45 -6.95 16.14 10.37
C SER A 45 -6.83 15.89 8.87
N ARG A 46 -5.60 15.63 8.41
CA ARG A 46 -5.31 15.15 7.06
C ARG A 46 -5.83 13.73 6.84
N PHE A 47 -5.85 12.91 7.88
CA PHE A 47 -6.20 11.50 7.81
C PHE A 47 -7.57 11.21 8.45
N PRO A 48 -8.28 10.19 7.97
CA PRO A 48 -7.95 9.34 6.83
C PRO A 48 -7.99 10.13 5.52
N ALA A 49 -7.05 9.86 4.62
CA ALA A 49 -6.94 10.55 3.34
C ALA A 49 -7.56 9.70 2.23
N THR A 50 -8.12 10.30 1.19
CA THR A 50 -8.70 9.50 0.09
C THR A 50 -7.62 8.87 -0.77
N LEU A 51 -7.90 7.68 -1.30
CA LEU A 51 -7.05 6.94 -2.22
C LEU A 51 -7.88 6.44 -3.40
N ASP A 52 -7.39 6.67 -4.62
CA ASP A 52 -7.90 5.99 -5.80
C ASP A 52 -7.37 4.55 -5.83
N GLY A 53 -8.29 3.59 -5.71
CA GLY A 53 -7.99 2.15 -5.69
C GLY A 53 -7.84 1.54 -7.09
N SER A 54 -8.04 2.30 -8.17
CA SER A 54 -8.17 1.76 -9.53
C SER A 54 -6.90 1.08 -10.03
N GLU A 55 -5.73 1.66 -9.75
CA GLU A 55 -4.46 1.09 -10.20
C GLU A 55 -4.00 -0.07 -9.30
N LEU A 56 -4.06 0.15 -7.97
CA LEU A 56 -3.49 -0.76 -6.95
C LEU A 56 -4.35 -1.97 -6.65
N TYR A 57 -5.67 -1.78 -6.59
CA TYR A 57 -6.64 -2.80 -6.16
C TYR A 57 -7.64 -3.17 -7.26
N LYS A 58 -7.58 -2.49 -8.41
CA LYS A 58 -8.55 -2.65 -9.52
C LYS A 58 -9.99 -2.32 -9.09
N ILE A 59 -10.13 -1.48 -8.07
CA ILE A 59 -11.39 -0.98 -7.54
C ILE A 59 -11.63 0.41 -8.13
N LYS A 60 -12.61 0.56 -9.02
CA LYS A 60 -12.85 1.81 -9.78
C LYS A 60 -14.11 2.56 -9.36
N ASP A 61 -14.95 1.93 -8.55
CA ASP A 61 -16.33 2.37 -8.27
C ASP A 61 -16.53 2.79 -6.81
N THR A 62 -15.47 2.79 -5.99
CA THR A 62 -15.46 3.38 -4.64
C THR A 62 -14.15 4.15 -4.41
N THR A 63 -14.20 5.14 -3.52
CA THR A 63 -13.01 5.78 -2.97
C THR A 63 -12.56 5.05 -1.70
N LEU A 64 -11.28 4.68 -1.67
CA LEU A 64 -10.65 4.08 -0.50
C LEU A 64 -10.07 5.17 0.42
N PHE A 65 -9.69 4.79 1.63
CA PHE A 65 -9.12 5.68 2.62
C PHE A 65 -7.80 5.13 3.18
N THR A 66 -6.79 5.98 3.30
CA THR A 66 -5.49 5.64 3.86
C THR A 66 -5.32 6.19 5.26
N TRP A 67 -4.61 5.43 6.11
CA TRP A 67 -4.20 5.84 7.44
C TRP A 67 -2.79 5.36 7.74
N PRO A 68 -1.93 6.18 8.38
CA PRO A 68 -0.57 5.77 8.72
C PRO A 68 -0.52 4.57 9.68
N LEU A 69 0.27 3.55 9.32
CA LEU A 69 0.40 2.33 10.13
C LEU A 69 1.16 2.60 11.45
N ALA A 70 2.17 3.47 11.41
CA ALA A 70 3.01 3.81 12.57
C ALA A 70 2.52 5.07 13.31
N TRP A 71 1.21 5.33 13.31
CA TRP A 71 0.65 6.44 14.08
C TRP A 71 0.49 6.03 15.54
N GLU A 72 1.57 6.03 16.33
CA GLU A 72 1.41 5.86 17.78
C GLU A 72 0.52 6.99 18.31
N SER A 73 -0.47 6.62 19.11
CA SER A 73 -1.47 7.52 19.71
C SER A 73 -0.88 8.54 20.70
N ASN A 74 0.43 8.51 20.94
CA ASN A 74 1.14 9.49 21.76
C ASN A 74 1.54 10.71 20.91
N ARG A 75 0.85 11.81 21.20
CA ARG A 75 0.78 13.11 20.49
C ARG A 75 2.10 13.91 20.34
N ASN A 76 3.27 13.28 20.36
CA ASN A 76 4.57 13.97 20.33
C ASN A 76 5.43 13.66 19.10
N PHE A 77 4.85 13.16 18.00
CA PHE A 77 5.61 13.14 16.75
C PHE A 77 5.81 14.57 16.25
N GLU A 78 7.07 14.98 16.21
CA GLU A 78 7.52 16.12 15.42
C GLU A 78 6.92 15.98 14.02
N LYS A 79 6.27 17.05 13.54
CA LYS A 79 5.75 17.17 12.18
C LYS A 79 6.75 16.57 11.17
N GLY A 80 6.47 15.38 10.62
CA GLY A 80 7.30 14.78 9.58
C GLY A 80 7.45 13.26 9.58
N SER A 81 7.09 12.53 10.65
CA SER A 81 7.29 11.08 10.72
C SER A 81 5.99 10.27 10.60
N GLU A 82 5.12 10.60 9.65
CA GLU A 82 3.89 9.81 9.35
C GLU A 82 4.21 8.39 8.84
N GLY A 83 5.48 7.98 8.83
CA GLY A 83 5.95 6.75 8.23
C GLY A 83 5.67 6.68 6.72
N ILE A 84 6.10 5.59 6.11
CA ILE A 84 5.80 5.30 4.70
C ILE A 84 4.66 4.29 4.54
N GLN A 85 4.36 3.50 5.58
CA GLN A 85 3.31 2.48 5.52
C GLN A 85 1.93 3.08 5.80
N ARG A 86 0.94 2.68 5.01
CA ARG A 86 -0.47 3.03 5.20
C ARG A 86 -1.31 1.76 5.24
N VAL A 87 -2.27 1.69 6.16
CA VAL A 87 -3.42 0.81 5.99
C VAL A 87 -4.41 1.45 5.02
N VAL A 88 -5.09 0.62 4.24
CA VAL A 88 -6.11 1.02 3.28
C VAL A 88 -7.43 0.38 3.70
N ILE A 89 -8.45 1.21 3.90
CA ILE A 89 -9.81 0.78 4.26
C ILE A 89 -10.84 1.32 3.26
N ASP A 90 -12.01 0.68 3.19
CA ASP A 90 -13.17 1.25 2.50
C ASP A 90 -14.01 2.14 3.43
N SER A 91 -15.09 2.72 2.91
CA SER A 91 -16.00 3.56 3.71
C SER A 91 -16.81 2.78 4.76
N THR A 92 -16.83 1.45 4.67
CA THR A 92 -17.45 0.55 5.66
C THR A 92 -16.46 0.08 6.73
N CYS A 93 -15.24 0.65 6.73
CA CYS A 93 -14.14 0.32 7.62
C CYS A 93 -13.55 -1.09 7.45
N LYS A 94 -13.79 -1.78 6.33
CA LYS A 94 -13.13 -3.05 6.04
C LYS A 94 -11.70 -2.80 5.57
N LEU A 95 -10.78 -3.67 6.00
CA LEU A 95 -9.40 -3.64 5.54
C LEU A 95 -9.32 -4.11 4.09
N ILE A 96 -8.76 -3.27 3.22
CA ILE A 96 -8.46 -3.60 1.82
C ILE A 96 -7.01 -4.05 1.67
N GLY A 97 -6.09 -3.47 2.45
CA GLY A 97 -4.71 -3.92 2.49
C GLY A 97 -3.76 -2.91 3.12
N VAL A 98 -2.47 -3.07 2.83
CA VAL A 98 -1.40 -2.18 3.25
C VAL A 98 -0.63 -1.71 2.02
N VAL A 99 -0.22 -0.44 2.00
CA VAL A 99 0.62 0.14 0.95
C VAL A 99 1.81 0.87 1.55
N ASP A 100 2.92 0.88 0.83
CA ASP A 100 4.05 1.77 1.07
C ASP A 100 3.90 3.01 0.19
N LYS A 101 4.02 4.19 0.78
CA LYS A 101 4.16 5.48 0.11
C LYS A 101 5.62 5.67 -0.30
N ILE A 102 5.85 5.89 -1.59
CA ILE A 102 7.19 6.03 -2.18
C ILE A 102 7.19 7.29 -3.03
N GLY A 103 7.72 8.39 -2.47
CA GLY A 103 7.59 9.71 -3.10
C GLY A 103 6.11 10.09 -3.24
N ASP A 104 5.70 10.38 -4.48
CA ASP A 104 4.33 10.75 -4.86
C ASP A 104 3.54 9.57 -5.45
N SER A 105 3.88 8.34 -5.09
CA SER A 105 3.12 7.15 -5.50
C SER A 105 2.95 6.16 -4.35
N TYR A 106 2.12 5.14 -4.55
CA TYR A 106 1.93 4.04 -3.63
C TYR A 106 2.36 2.72 -4.26
N LYS A 107 2.84 1.79 -3.44
CA LYS A 107 3.14 0.41 -3.81
C LYS A 107 2.41 -0.53 -2.85
N LYS A 108 1.62 -1.47 -3.40
CA LYS A 108 0.92 -2.49 -2.60
C LYS A 108 1.91 -3.37 -1.85
N CYS A 109 1.67 -3.57 -0.55
CA CYS A 109 2.38 -4.56 0.25
C CYS A 109 1.79 -5.94 -0.03
N LEU A 110 2.65 -6.94 -0.21
CA LEU A 110 2.24 -8.32 -0.47
C LEU A 110 2.34 -9.16 0.80
N GLN A 111 1.28 -9.91 1.09
CA GLN A 111 1.32 -10.97 2.08
C GLN A 111 1.98 -12.20 1.47
N VAL A 112 3.24 -12.42 1.84
CA VAL A 112 4.00 -13.59 1.39
C VAL A 112 3.57 -14.81 2.19
N LEU A 113 3.29 -15.91 1.50
CA LEU A 113 3.05 -17.21 2.12
C LEU A 113 4.38 -17.75 2.65
N ASP A 114 4.45 -18.05 3.95
CA ASP A 114 5.61 -18.74 4.51
C ASP A 114 5.36 -20.25 4.42
N PRO A 115 6.07 -20.98 3.54
CA PRO A 115 5.86 -22.41 3.34
C PRO A 115 6.13 -23.25 4.60
N ARG A 116 6.79 -22.69 5.62
CA ARG A 116 7.06 -23.38 6.89
C ARG A 116 5.87 -23.36 7.84
N THR A 117 4.99 -22.36 7.72
CA THR A 117 3.88 -22.12 8.65
C THR A 117 2.52 -22.17 7.98
N SER A 118 2.48 -22.13 6.65
CA SER A 118 1.26 -22.23 5.86
C SER A 118 0.70 -23.67 5.90
N PRO A 119 -0.54 -23.88 6.36
CA PRO A 119 -1.18 -25.20 6.31
C PRO A 119 -1.27 -25.72 4.87
N PRO A 120 -1.23 -27.05 4.64
CA PRO A 120 -1.38 -27.65 3.31
C PRO A 120 -2.66 -27.23 2.57
N LEU A 121 -3.71 -26.84 3.32
CA LEU A 121 -5.00 -26.37 2.81
C LEU A 121 -4.94 -25.09 1.95
N ILE A 122 -3.86 -24.30 2.00
CA ILE A 122 -3.69 -23.12 1.13
C ILE A 122 -3.45 -23.52 -0.34
N LEU A 123 -3.00 -24.75 -0.59
CA LEU A 123 -2.84 -25.28 -1.96
C LEU A 123 -4.19 -25.58 -2.64
N ASP A 124 -5.24 -25.96 -1.91
CA ASP A 124 -6.57 -26.17 -2.51
C ASP A 124 -7.22 -24.86 -2.98
N LEU A 125 -6.91 -23.73 -2.34
CA LEU A 125 -7.33 -22.39 -2.77
C LEU A 125 -6.66 -21.93 -4.08
N SER A 126 -5.56 -22.58 -4.49
CA SER A 126 -4.83 -22.23 -5.73
C SER A 126 -5.44 -22.80 -7.02
N LEU A 127 -6.52 -23.60 -6.91
CA LEU A 127 -7.30 -24.06 -8.07
C LEU A 127 -8.03 -22.91 -8.79
N GLY A 128 -8.37 -21.82 -8.08
CA GLY A 128 -8.98 -20.62 -8.66
C GLY A 128 -7.99 -19.48 -8.93
N ASN A 129 -6.96 -19.33 -8.08
CA ASN A 129 -5.98 -18.25 -8.17
C ASN A 129 -4.54 -18.78 -8.26
N PRO A 130 -3.80 -18.52 -9.36
CA PRO A 130 -2.46 -19.05 -9.51
C PRO A 130 -1.51 -18.43 -8.48
N LEU A 131 -0.74 -19.29 -7.79
CA LEU A 131 0.36 -18.84 -6.93
C LEU A 131 1.39 -18.09 -7.78
N LYS A 132 1.63 -16.84 -7.43
CA LYS A 132 2.64 -16.01 -8.08
C LYS A 132 3.95 -16.08 -7.33
N HIS A 133 5.05 -16.19 -8.06
CA HIS A 133 6.38 -16.03 -7.52
C HIS A 133 6.71 -14.55 -7.34
N TYR A 134 7.37 -14.21 -6.24
CA TYR A 134 7.79 -12.83 -5.96
C TYR A 134 9.28 -12.69 -5.66
N GLY A 135 9.94 -13.80 -5.32
CA GLY A 135 11.36 -13.79 -4.97
C GLY A 135 11.75 -14.90 -4.01
N PHE A 136 12.76 -14.67 -3.17
CA PHE A 136 13.38 -15.71 -2.33
C PHE A 136 13.64 -15.25 -0.90
N ASP A 137 13.40 -16.13 0.09
CA ASP A 137 13.87 -16.01 1.47
C ASP A 137 15.11 -16.89 1.66
N CYS A 138 16.25 -16.23 1.81
CA CYS A 138 17.54 -16.84 2.08
C CYS A 138 17.93 -16.60 3.55
N ASN A 139 17.41 -17.41 4.47
CA ASN A 139 17.69 -17.33 5.91
C ASN A 139 17.37 -15.95 6.50
N ARG A 140 16.11 -15.54 6.37
CA ARG A 140 15.53 -14.26 6.83
C ARG A 140 15.91 -13.03 5.97
N TYR A 141 16.74 -13.22 4.95
CA TYR A 141 17.01 -12.18 3.95
C TYR A 141 16.14 -12.41 2.74
N LYS A 142 15.26 -11.44 2.45
CA LYS A 142 14.33 -11.50 1.33
C LYS A 142 14.90 -10.77 0.13
N PHE A 143 14.81 -11.40 -1.03
CA PHE A 143 15.20 -10.85 -2.32
C PHE A 143 13.98 -10.86 -3.24
N VAL A 144 13.61 -9.70 -3.80
CA VAL A 144 12.54 -9.59 -4.80
C VAL A 144 13.08 -9.84 -6.20
N ASP A 145 12.26 -10.42 -7.08
CA ASP A 145 12.67 -10.79 -8.44
C ASP A 145 13.22 -9.63 -9.26
N GLU A 146 12.66 -8.41 -9.12
CA GLU A 146 13.12 -7.26 -9.89
C GLU A 146 14.60 -6.93 -9.61
N LYS A 147 15.08 -7.22 -8.39
CA LYS A 147 16.49 -7.03 -8.00
C LYS A 147 17.40 -8.16 -8.46
N LEU A 148 16.83 -9.34 -8.71
CA LEU A 148 17.59 -10.51 -9.12
C LEU A 148 17.79 -10.57 -10.63
N HIS A 149 16.91 -9.92 -11.39
CA HIS A 149 16.90 -9.95 -12.85
C HIS A 149 18.26 -9.61 -13.48
N ALA A 150 18.91 -8.54 -13.02
CA ALA A 150 20.24 -8.16 -13.52
C ALA A 150 21.27 -9.27 -13.29
N ALA A 151 21.29 -9.87 -12.09
CA ALA A 151 22.22 -10.96 -11.77
C ALA A 151 21.95 -12.22 -12.62
N TYR A 152 20.70 -12.52 -12.94
CA TYR A 152 20.35 -13.60 -13.86
C TYR A 152 20.84 -13.32 -15.27
N ILE A 153 20.60 -12.13 -15.82
CA ILE A 153 21.08 -11.74 -17.16
C ILE A 153 22.59 -11.86 -17.23
N TYR A 154 23.31 -11.32 -16.24
CA TYR A 154 24.77 -11.39 -16.22
C TYR A 154 25.26 -12.83 -16.19
N LEU A 155 24.69 -13.69 -15.34
CA LEU A 155 25.07 -15.09 -15.29
C LEU A 155 24.76 -15.81 -16.60
N HIS A 156 23.60 -15.58 -17.21
CA HIS A 156 23.21 -16.19 -18.48
C HIS A 156 24.18 -15.83 -19.61
N GLN A 157 24.41 -14.54 -19.84
CA GLN A 157 25.34 -14.04 -20.84
C GLN A 157 26.76 -14.56 -20.60
N HIS A 158 27.16 -14.67 -19.33
CA HIS A 158 28.47 -15.18 -18.99
C HIS A 158 28.65 -16.67 -19.35
N LEU A 159 27.59 -17.48 -19.18
CA LEU A 159 27.58 -18.89 -19.57
C LEU A 159 27.51 -19.09 -21.09
N GLU A 160 26.82 -18.21 -21.83
CA GLU A 160 26.74 -18.28 -23.29
C GLU A 160 28.06 -17.88 -23.97
N ASN A 161 28.74 -16.85 -23.45
CA ASN A 161 29.92 -16.28 -24.08
C ASN A 161 31.23 -17.02 -23.79
N HIS A 162 31.23 -17.97 -22.84
CA HIS A 162 32.44 -18.66 -22.41
C HIS A 162 32.26 -20.16 -22.43
N ASP A 163 33.22 -20.86 -23.04
CA ASP A 163 33.32 -22.30 -22.91
C ASP A 163 33.68 -22.63 -21.44
N ILE A 164 32.77 -23.32 -20.75
CA ILE A 164 32.81 -23.51 -19.29
C ILE A 164 33.82 -24.62 -18.96
N SER A 165 35.10 -24.33 -19.13
CA SER A 165 36.18 -25.22 -18.69
C SER A 165 36.41 -25.11 -17.17
N ASP A 166 36.87 -26.20 -16.55
CA ASP A 166 37.18 -26.22 -15.13
C ASP A 166 38.33 -25.24 -14.78
N HIS A 167 39.25 -25.00 -15.72
CA HIS A 167 40.30 -24.00 -15.59
C HIS A 167 39.75 -22.56 -15.54
N TYR A 168 38.72 -22.28 -16.34
CA TYR A 168 38.03 -20.98 -16.32
C TYR A 168 37.29 -20.75 -14.99
N LEU A 169 36.64 -21.78 -14.45
CA LEU A 169 35.99 -21.72 -13.13
C LEU A 169 36.99 -21.49 -11.98
N ALA A 170 38.19 -22.05 -12.08
CA ALA A 170 39.24 -21.88 -11.08
C ALA A 170 39.81 -20.45 -11.05
N THR A 171 39.79 -19.74 -12.18
CA THR A 171 40.31 -18.37 -12.32
C THR A 171 39.24 -17.32 -11.99
N GLN A 172 37.97 -17.58 -12.32
CA GLN A 172 36.84 -16.70 -12.00
C GLN A 172 36.30 -16.96 -10.58
N LYS A 173 36.75 -16.17 -9.60
CA LYS A 173 36.27 -16.25 -8.19
C LYS A 173 34.75 -16.04 -8.01
N LEU A 174 34.08 -15.49 -9.02
CA LEU A 174 32.66 -15.14 -8.99
C LEU A 174 31.75 -16.24 -9.53
N LEU A 175 32.14 -17.02 -10.53
CA LEU A 175 31.34 -18.16 -11.02
C LEU A 175 31.62 -19.39 -10.17
N LYS A 176 30.59 -20.12 -9.75
CA LYS A 176 30.78 -21.37 -9.01
C LYS A 176 29.86 -22.47 -9.52
N ARG A 177 30.41 -23.67 -9.60
CA ARG A 177 29.67 -24.89 -9.88
C ARG A 177 29.20 -25.52 -8.56
N HIS A 178 27.96 -25.97 -8.52
CA HIS A 178 27.37 -26.67 -7.39
C HIS A 178 26.66 -27.94 -7.85
N LYS A 179 26.61 -28.93 -6.97
CA LYS A 179 25.76 -30.12 -7.12
C LYS A 179 24.95 -30.27 -5.84
N LEU A 180 23.67 -29.93 -5.90
CA LEU A 180 22.77 -29.89 -4.74
C LEU A 180 21.61 -30.87 -4.98
N GLN A 181 21.25 -31.65 -3.96
CA GLN A 181 20.20 -32.66 -4.07
C GLN A 181 18.83 -32.02 -4.33
N GLU A 182 18.61 -30.83 -3.78
CA GLU A 182 17.38 -30.05 -3.92
C GLU A 182 17.16 -29.53 -5.35
N PHE A 183 18.18 -29.60 -6.19
CA PHE A 183 18.09 -29.37 -7.64
C PHE A 183 18.18 -30.67 -8.44
N GLY A 184 17.73 -31.79 -7.85
CA GLY A 184 17.70 -33.12 -8.47
C GLY A 184 19.11 -33.70 -8.68
N GLY A 185 20.09 -33.28 -7.89
CA GLY A 185 21.49 -33.70 -8.02
C GLY A 185 22.16 -33.24 -9.32
N LYS A 186 21.52 -32.35 -10.09
CA LYS A 186 22.07 -31.80 -11.33
C LYS A 186 23.12 -30.73 -11.02
N THR A 187 24.07 -30.60 -11.93
CA THR A 187 25.06 -29.52 -11.88
C THR A 187 24.38 -28.19 -12.18
N VAL A 188 24.64 -27.21 -11.33
CA VAL A 188 24.16 -25.84 -11.49
C VAL A 188 25.29 -24.83 -11.34
N PHE A 189 25.15 -23.69 -11.97
CA PHE A 189 26.08 -22.57 -11.89
C PHE A 189 25.46 -21.46 -11.08
N SER A 190 26.28 -20.76 -10.31
CA SER A 190 25.81 -19.69 -9.47
C SER A 190 26.66 -18.44 -9.61
N TRP A 191 26.02 -17.29 -9.35
CA TRP A 191 26.64 -15.97 -9.38
C TRP A 191 26.26 -15.17 -8.13
N PRO A 192 27.18 -14.45 -7.49
CA PRO A 192 26.87 -13.69 -6.29
C PRO A 192 25.92 -12.54 -6.59
N ILE A 193 25.11 -12.18 -5.59
CA ILE A 193 24.27 -10.99 -5.67
C ILE A 193 24.72 -9.95 -4.65
N GLY A 194 24.71 -8.68 -5.07
CA GLY A 194 24.88 -7.57 -4.16
C GLY A 194 23.69 -7.47 -3.21
N VAL A 195 23.95 -7.35 -1.92
CA VAL A 195 22.93 -6.92 -0.96
C VAL A 195 22.87 -5.40 -1.09
N ASN A 196 21.73 -4.84 -1.53
CA ASN A 196 21.41 -3.41 -1.69
C ASN A 196 21.55 -2.76 -3.09
N GLY A 197 21.64 -3.51 -4.19
CA GLY A 197 21.68 -2.88 -5.53
C GLY A 197 22.92 -2.00 -5.77
N GLU A 198 23.94 -2.11 -4.93
CA GLU A 198 25.22 -1.45 -5.12
C GLU A 198 25.93 -2.07 -6.32
N ASN A 199 26.01 -1.29 -7.40
CA ASN A 199 26.57 -1.72 -8.68
C ASN A 199 28.09 -2.00 -8.65
N GLN A 200 28.84 -1.88 -7.54
CA GLN A 200 30.29 -1.71 -7.69
C GLN A 200 31.26 -2.39 -6.72
N SER A 201 30.87 -3.29 -5.80
CA SER A 201 31.89 -4.23 -5.31
C SER A 201 31.36 -5.59 -4.79
N PHE A 202 31.68 -6.67 -5.50
CA PHE A 202 31.68 -8.03 -4.96
C PHE A 202 32.82 -8.28 -3.94
N ARG A 203 33.43 -7.21 -3.41
CA ARG A 203 34.53 -7.28 -2.44
C ARG A 203 34.03 -7.65 -1.04
N ASN A 204 32.78 -7.32 -0.70
CA ASN A 204 32.26 -7.57 0.64
C ASN A 204 31.93 -9.06 0.88
N SER A 205 32.25 -9.59 2.05
CA SER A 205 32.06 -11.01 2.38
C SER A 205 30.58 -11.41 2.43
N LYS A 206 29.68 -10.44 2.70
CA LYS A 206 28.24 -10.63 2.76
C LYS A 206 27.59 -10.88 1.38
N SER A 207 28.03 -10.18 0.32
CA SER A 207 27.48 -10.39 -1.04
C SER A 207 27.89 -11.75 -1.64
N LYS A 208 28.96 -12.36 -1.14
CA LYS A 208 29.36 -13.72 -1.52
C LYS A 208 28.48 -14.81 -0.89
N ARG A 209 27.66 -14.49 0.12
CA ARG A 209 26.82 -15.47 0.82
C ARG A 209 25.58 -15.84 0.04
N TYR A 210 25.06 -14.98 -0.82
CA TYR A 210 23.81 -15.19 -1.55
C TYR A 210 24.10 -15.23 -3.03
N ARG A 211 23.51 -16.19 -3.74
CA ARG A 211 23.84 -16.44 -5.15
C ARG A 211 22.60 -16.84 -5.92
N VAL A 212 22.43 -16.29 -7.11
CA VAL A 212 21.47 -16.78 -8.10
C VAL A 212 21.99 -18.06 -8.74
N VAL A 213 21.10 -18.92 -9.22
CA VAL A 213 21.44 -20.23 -9.78
C VAL A 213 20.77 -20.46 -11.13
N LEU A 214 21.58 -20.81 -12.14
CA LEU A 214 21.14 -21.31 -13.45
C LEU A 214 21.59 -22.76 -13.64
N ASP A 215 20.87 -23.53 -14.46
CA ASP A 215 21.37 -24.81 -14.97
C ASP A 215 22.24 -24.65 -16.23
N LEU A 216 22.74 -25.77 -16.75
CA LEU A 216 23.53 -25.83 -17.98
C LEU A 216 22.81 -25.29 -19.22
N SER A 217 21.47 -25.32 -19.22
CA SER A 217 20.64 -24.84 -20.32
C SER A 217 20.27 -23.36 -20.15
N GLY A 218 20.86 -22.66 -19.18
CA GLY A 218 20.55 -21.26 -18.88
C GLY A 218 19.25 -21.05 -18.09
N ASN A 219 18.53 -22.12 -17.72
CA ASN A 219 17.26 -21.97 -17.02
C ASN A 219 17.47 -21.60 -15.55
N HIS A 220 16.66 -20.66 -15.08
CA HIS A 220 16.65 -20.25 -13.68
C HIS A 220 16.18 -21.38 -12.76
N ARG A 221 17.02 -21.78 -11.81
CA ARG A 221 16.73 -22.84 -10.82
C ARG A 221 16.41 -22.32 -9.42
N GLY A 222 16.85 -21.11 -9.08
CA GLY A 222 16.51 -20.46 -7.82
C GLY A 222 17.65 -19.60 -7.29
N MET A 223 17.71 -19.54 -5.96
CA MET A 223 18.81 -18.95 -5.22
C MET A 223 19.36 -19.93 -4.20
N ILE A 224 20.63 -19.76 -3.87
CA ILE A 224 21.32 -20.47 -2.79
C ILE A 224 21.99 -19.48 -1.85
N TYR A 225 22.16 -19.89 -0.60
CA TYR A 225 22.94 -19.14 0.38
C TYR A 225 23.93 -20.02 1.13
N SER A 226 25.03 -19.43 1.60
CA SER A 226 26.02 -20.11 2.42
C SER A 226 25.83 -19.76 3.89
N PHE A 227 25.69 -20.78 4.73
CA PHE A 227 25.66 -20.67 6.18
C PHE A 227 26.63 -21.68 6.78
N LYS A 228 27.60 -21.20 7.55
CA LYS A 228 28.69 -22.02 8.13
C LYS A 228 29.40 -22.89 7.09
N GLY A 229 29.65 -22.35 5.90
CA GLY A 229 30.33 -23.04 4.80
C GLY A 229 29.44 -23.98 3.97
N ILE A 230 28.21 -24.25 4.42
CA ILE A 230 27.27 -25.14 3.74
C ILE A 230 26.36 -24.31 2.84
N TRP A 231 26.24 -24.73 1.57
CA TRP A 231 25.29 -24.13 0.62
C TRP A 231 23.92 -24.77 0.77
N LYS A 232 22.88 -23.94 0.87
CA LYS A 232 21.49 -24.36 0.99
C LYS A 232 20.62 -23.60 -0.01
N PRO A 233 19.55 -24.19 -0.56
CA PRO A 233 18.59 -23.47 -1.37
C PRO A 233 17.84 -22.44 -0.52
N CYS A 234 17.49 -21.31 -1.14
CA CYS A 234 16.56 -20.36 -0.57
C CYS A 234 15.12 -20.81 -0.79
N LEU A 235 14.23 -20.42 0.11
CA LEU A 235 12.80 -20.68 -0.02
C LEU A 235 12.20 -19.74 -1.06
N LYS A 236 11.35 -20.24 -1.95
CA LYS A 236 10.58 -19.39 -2.86
C LYS A 236 9.56 -18.61 -2.05
N LEU A 237 9.54 -17.30 -2.23
CA LEU A 237 8.47 -16.44 -1.76
C LEU A 237 7.37 -16.46 -2.81
N GLN A 238 6.19 -16.88 -2.35
CA GLN A 238 4.99 -16.94 -3.16
C GLN A 238 3.90 -16.12 -2.49
N TYR A 239 2.97 -15.65 -3.29
CA TYR A 239 1.80 -14.96 -2.80
C TYR A 239 0.59 -15.29 -3.67
N ILE A 240 -0.59 -15.12 -3.09
CA ILE A 240 -1.85 -15.17 -3.83
C ILE A 240 -2.21 -13.73 -4.14
N GLU A 241 -2.34 -13.40 -5.43
CA GLU A 241 -2.97 -12.14 -5.80
C GLU A 241 -4.47 -12.29 -5.55
N PRO A 242 -5.07 -11.49 -4.66
CA PRO A 242 -6.51 -11.55 -4.48
C PRO A 242 -7.20 -11.13 -5.78
N GLU A 243 -8.28 -11.82 -6.14
CA GLU A 243 -9.13 -11.37 -7.24
C GLU A 243 -9.66 -9.97 -6.92
N PRO A 244 -9.68 -9.06 -7.91
CA PRO A 244 -10.37 -7.80 -7.76
C PRO A 244 -11.82 -8.05 -7.32
N PRO A 245 -12.31 -7.33 -6.30
CA PRO A 245 -13.71 -7.42 -5.96
C PRO A 245 -14.53 -6.95 -7.17
N ARG A 246 -15.65 -7.63 -7.42
CA ARG A 246 -16.58 -7.32 -8.51
C ARG A 246 -17.96 -7.12 -7.91
N SER A 247 -18.64 -6.08 -8.35
CA SER A 247 -20.05 -5.92 -7.97
C SER A 247 -20.90 -6.93 -8.74
N LEU A 248 -21.82 -7.58 -8.05
CA LEU A 248 -22.86 -8.41 -8.65
C LEU A 248 -24.17 -7.62 -8.85
N SER A 249 -24.24 -6.38 -8.36
CA SER A 249 -25.45 -5.57 -8.32
C SER A 249 -25.18 -4.17 -8.87
N LYS A 250 -26.06 -3.67 -9.75
CA LYS A 250 -25.97 -2.29 -10.25
C LYS A 250 -26.20 -1.21 -9.18
N TYR A 251 -26.66 -1.61 -7.99
CA TYR A 251 -26.95 -0.72 -6.86
C TYR A 251 -25.86 -0.75 -5.79
N GLU A 252 -24.83 -1.58 -5.98
CA GLU A 252 -23.71 -1.71 -5.06
C GLU A 252 -22.39 -1.57 -5.79
N THR A 253 -21.39 -1.02 -5.12
CA THR A 253 -20.01 -1.01 -5.60
C THR A 253 -19.36 -2.37 -5.39
N SER A 254 -18.18 -2.57 -5.96
CA SER A 254 -17.37 -3.77 -5.82
C SER A 254 -17.06 -4.12 -4.36
N VAL A 255 -17.01 -3.13 -3.46
CA VAL A 255 -16.79 -3.36 -2.01
C VAL A 255 -18.08 -3.51 -1.20
N GLY A 256 -19.24 -3.47 -1.86
CA GLY A 256 -20.57 -3.60 -1.23
C GLY A 256 -21.12 -2.30 -0.65
N GLU A 257 -20.61 -1.14 -1.07
CA GLU A 257 -21.24 0.15 -0.75
C GLU A 257 -22.49 0.35 -1.61
N ALA A 258 -23.59 0.86 -1.05
CA ALA A 258 -24.72 1.26 -1.88
C ALA A 258 -24.33 2.44 -2.79
N ILE A 259 -24.98 2.54 -3.94
CA ILE A 259 -24.82 3.65 -4.86
C ILE A 259 -26.01 4.59 -4.66
N PHE A 260 -25.78 5.79 -4.14
CA PHE A 260 -26.85 6.78 -3.99
C PHE A 260 -27.16 7.43 -5.35
N GLU A 261 -28.45 7.61 -5.61
CA GLU A 261 -28.93 8.28 -6.81
C GLU A 261 -28.65 9.79 -6.75
N ASN A 262 -28.66 10.44 -7.92
CA ASN A 262 -28.55 11.90 -8.08
C ASN A 262 -27.24 12.53 -7.56
N ILE A 263 -26.19 11.73 -7.34
CA ILE A 263 -24.84 12.26 -7.08
C ILE A 263 -24.23 12.78 -8.39
N SER A 264 -23.45 13.86 -8.29
CA SER A 264 -22.63 14.40 -9.39
C SER A 264 -21.23 14.71 -8.90
N ALA A 265 -20.31 14.98 -9.82
CA ALA A 265 -18.99 15.51 -9.48
C ALA A 265 -19.08 17.01 -9.14
N PHE A 266 -18.18 17.48 -8.28
CA PHE A 266 -18.10 18.87 -7.83
C PHE A 266 -16.67 19.38 -7.88
N ARG A 267 -16.50 20.62 -8.31
CA ARG A 267 -15.25 21.37 -8.18
C ARG A 267 -15.35 22.30 -6.99
N CYS A 268 -14.51 22.06 -5.99
CA CYS A 268 -14.32 22.93 -4.83
C CYS A 268 -12.93 23.56 -4.97
N GLU A 269 -12.90 24.82 -5.39
CA GLU A 269 -11.66 25.54 -5.73
C GLU A 269 -10.85 24.84 -6.84
N ASP A 270 -9.63 24.41 -6.52
CA ASP A 270 -8.70 23.68 -7.38
C ASP A 270 -8.93 22.16 -7.37
N TYR A 271 -9.76 21.66 -6.45
CA TYR A 271 -9.96 20.24 -6.25
C TYR A 271 -11.29 19.74 -6.85
N ILE A 272 -11.24 18.60 -7.52
CA ILE A 272 -12.42 17.93 -8.10
C ILE A 272 -12.75 16.69 -7.27
N TYR A 273 -13.94 16.69 -6.67
CA TYR A 273 -14.55 15.51 -6.07
C TYR A 273 -15.39 14.79 -7.12
N THR A 274 -15.04 13.54 -7.42
CA THR A 274 -15.82 12.70 -8.32
C THR A 274 -17.12 12.25 -7.66
N ALA A 275 -18.10 11.82 -8.47
CA ALA A 275 -19.33 11.23 -7.93
C ALA A 275 -19.04 10.01 -7.04
N ILE A 276 -18.02 9.21 -7.40
CA ILE A 276 -17.55 8.07 -6.60
C ILE A 276 -17.06 8.52 -5.23
N THR A 277 -16.25 9.59 -5.16
CA THR A 277 -15.77 10.12 -3.89
C THR A 277 -16.89 10.68 -3.03
N ILE A 278 -17.85 11.40 -3.63
CA ILE A 278 -19.04 11.87 -2.91
C ILE A 278 -19.85 10.68 -2.37
N ASN A 279 -20.06 9.63 -3.17
CA ASN A 279 -20.79 8.43 -2.76
C ASN A 279 -20.16 7.76 -1.53
N SER A 280 -18.85 7.51 -1.54
CA SER A 280 -18.17 6.88 -0.41
C SER A 280 -18.23 7.75 0.85
N HIS A 281 -18.16 9.08 0.75
CA HIS A 281 -18.34 9.95 1.92
C HIS A 281 -19.78 9.96 2.43
N MET A 282 -20.77 9.92 1.52
CA MET A 282 -22.17 9.77 1.88
C MET A 282 -22.42 8.47 2.65
N GLN A 283 -21.79 7.36 2.26
CA GLN A 283 -21.93 6.09 2.98
C GLN A 283 -21.53 6.22 4.45
N ILE A 284 -20.36 6.82 4.70
CA ILE A 284 -19.85 7.03 6.07
C ILE A 284 -20.83 7.90 6.85
N ALA A 285 -21.16 9.08 6.30
CA ALA A 285 -22.02 10.05 6.95
C ALA A 285 -23.39 9.46 7.29
N CYS A 286 -23.98 8.74 6.35
CA CYS A 286 -25.31 8.15 6.48
C CYS A 286 -25.35 7.00 7.46
N SER A 287 -24.33 6.16 7.48
CA SER A 287 -24.20 5.11 8.49
C SER A 287 -24.19 5.70 9.90
N GLN A 288 -23.54 6.85 10.08
CA GLN A 288 -23.47 7.55 11.37
C GLN A 288 -24.77 8.26 11.72
N PHE A 289 -25.39 8.97 10.79
CA PHE A 289 -26.66 9.65 11.06
C PHE A 289 -27.79 8.69 11.40
N LYS A 290 -27.86 7.53 10.74
CA LYS A 290 -28.83 6.48 11.10
C LYS A 290 -28.63 6.03 12.55
N LYS A 291 -27.38 5.76 12.95
CA LYS A 291 -27.06 5.36 14.34
C LYS A 291 -27.45 6.43 15.36
N LEU A 292 -27.19 7.70 15.07
CA LEU A 292 -27.54 8.83 15.96
C LEU A 292 -29.04 9.10 16.02
N GLY A 293 -29.75 9.00 14.89
CA GLY A 293 -31.20 9.20 14.81
C GLY A 293 -32.00 8.17 15.61
N HIS A 294 -31.51 6.94 15.71
CA HIS A 294 -32.13 5.89 16.54
C HIS A 294 -31.94 6.13 18.05
N LEU A 295 -30.93 6.89 18.47
CA LEU A 295 -30.62 7.15 19.88
C LEU A 295 -31.45 8.28 20.49
N GLY A 296 -32.38 8.90 19.73
CA GLY A 296 -33.29 9.95 20.23
C GLY A 296 -32.57 11.17 20.83
N SER A 297 -31.27 11.33 20.55
CA SER A 297 -30.37 12.11 21.39
C SER A 297 -29.96 13.42 20.72
N THR A 298 -30.10 14.49 21.49
CA THR A 298 -29.55 15.84 21.30
C THR A 298 -28.01 15.89 21.40
N ASN A 299 -27.33 14.75 21.27
CA ASN A 299 -25.88 14.66 21.26
C ASN A 299 -25.34 15.51 20.10
N LYS A 300 -24.87 16.70 20.48
CA LYS A 300 -24.04 17.56 19.66
C LYS A 300 -22.86 16.72 19.21
N LEU A 301 -22.90 16.24 17.96
CA LEU A 301 -21.67 15.90 17.24
C LEU A 301 -20.69 17.03 17.52
N HIS A 302 -19.46 16.68 17.92
CA HIS A 302 -18.37 17.61 18.19
C HIS A 302 -17.94 18.26 16.86
N TYR A 303 -18.86 19.03 16.29
CA TYR A 303 -18.58 19.99 15.24
C TYR A 303 -17.68 21.06 15.86
N PRO A 304 -16.75 21.63 15.09
CA PRO A 304 -16.17 22.90 15.47
C PRO A 304 -17.33 23.85 15.79
N SER A 305 -17.39 24.24 17.06
CA SER A 305 -18.50 24.94 17.72
C SER A 305 -18.84 26.30 17.10
N SER A 306 -18.08 26.72 16.10
CA SER A 306 -18.27 27.95 15.33
C SER A 306 -19.28 27.84 14.18
N LEU A 307 -19.71 26.63 13.77
CA LEU A 307 -20.70 26.43 12.69
C LEU A 307 -22.04 25.90 13.24
N HIS A 308 -22.57 26.53 14.28
CA HIS A 308 -23.96 26.33 14.70
C HIS A 308 -24.92 27.04 13.73
N ILE A 309 -25.00 26.57 12.49
CA ILE A 309 -26.11 26.97 11.61
C ILE A 309 -27.32 26.14 12.04
N LYS A 310 -28.33 26.82 12.60
CA LYS A 310 -29.65 26.27 12.99
C LYS A 310 -30.48 25.81 11.78
N LEU A 311 -29.95 24.94 10.92
CA LEU A 311 -30.78 24.18 9.99
C LEU A 311 -31.21 22.90 10.71
N LYS A 312 -32.45 22.89 11.23
CA LYS A 312 -33.01 21.83 12.09
C LYS A 312 -33.04 20.42 11.47
N SER A 313 -32.54 20.22 10.24
CA SER A 313 -32.66 18.97 9.49
C SER A 313 -31.53 18.69 8.50
N THR A 314 -30.40 19.41 8.57
CA THR A 314 -29.27 19.18 7.64
C THR A 314 -27.95 18.98 8.39
N TRP A 315 -27.05 18.22 7.78
CA TRP A 315 -25.78 17.80 8.37
C TRP A 315 -24.63 18.00 7.40
N PHE A 316 -23.50 18.47 7.91
CA PHE A 316 -22.27 18.58 7.15
C PHE A 316 -21.37 17.38 7.39
N TRP A 317 -20.75 16.86 6.34
CA TRP A 317 -19.78 15.79 6.48
C TRP A 317 -18.48 16.18 5.78
N PRO A 318 -17.32 16.13 6.46
CA PRO A 318 -16.04 16.49 5.87
C PRO A 318 -15.73 15.65 4.63
N LEU A 319 -15.28 16.32 3.58
CA LEU A 319 -14.69 15.68 2.40
C LEU A 319 -13.19 15.57 2.59
N ARG A 320 -12.69 14.32 2.67
CA ARG A 320 -11.27 14.02 2.78
C ARG A 320 -10.58 14.24 1.43
N ARG A 321 -9.33 14.69 1.47
CA ARG A 321 -8.48 14.91 0.29
C ARG A 321 -7.44 13.79 0.15
N PRO A 322 -6.86 13.60 -1.05
CA PRO A 322 -5.76 12.67 -1.24
C PRO A 322 -4.52 13.10 -0.48
N GLU A 323 -3.80 12.13 0.07
CA GLU A 323 -2.56 12.38 0.78
C GLU A 323 -1.50 13.01 -0.13
N LEU A 324 -1.47 12.60 -1.41
CA LEU A 324 -0.48 12.98 -2.42
C LEU A 324 -0.83 14.27 -3.19
N SER A 325 -1.76 15.08 -2.67
CA SER A 325 -2.17 16.33 -3.32
C SER A 325 -1.00 17.33 -3.38
N VAL A 326 -0.60 17.74 -4.59
CA VAL A 326 0.43 18.76 -4.82
C VAL A 326 -0.05 20.11 -4.25
N GLY A 327 0.79 20.78 -3.47
CA GLY A 327 0.51 22.12 -2.94
C GLY A 327 -0.33 22.13 -1.66
N GLN A 328 -0.05 21.22 -0.70
CA GLN A 328 -0.65 21.29 0.65
C GLN A 328 -0.27 22.60 1.35
N ASP A 329 -1.07 23.61 1.09
CA ASP A 329 -1.09 24.85 1.83
C ASP A 329 -1.41 24.52 3.29
N ARG A 330 -0.68 25.13 4.24
CA ARG A 330 -0.78 24.79 5.67
C ARG A 330 -2.16 25.07 6.26
N ASN A 331 -2.97 25.83 5.53
CA ASN A 331 -4.37 26.09 5.84
C ASN A 331 -5.24 25.06 5.10
N VAL A 332 -5.49 23.91 5.74
CA VAL A 332 -6.43 22.90 5.23
C VAL A 332 -7.81 23.56 5.18
N LYS A 333 -8.20 24.04 4.01
CA LYS A 333 -9.55 24.50 3.77
C LYS A 333 -10.50 23.32 3.94
N GLN A 334 -11.59 23.58 4.65
CA GLN A 334 -12.54 22.56 5.05
C GLN A 334 -13.58 22.41 3.94
N HIS A 335 -13.54 21.27 3.25
CA HIS A 335 -14.53 20.88 2.25
C HIS A 335 -15.53 19.91 2.89
N SER A 336 -16.78 19.94 2.45
CA SER A 336 -17.83 19.10 3.02
C SER A 336 -18.95 18.81 2.04
N ILE A 337 -19.71 17.76 2.33
CA ILE A 337 -21.03 17.53 1.75
C ILE A 337 -22.10 17.96 2.75
N LEU A 338 -23.22 18.44 2.22
CA LEU A 338 -24.43 18.73 2.98
C LEU A 338 -25.46 17.65 2.71
N LEU A 339 -25.97 17.04 3.77
CA LEU A 339 -26.97 15.98 3.73
C LEU A 339 -28.22 16.41 4.48
N GLY A 340 -29.38 16.00 3.99
CA GLY A 340 -30.64 16.20 4.71
C GLY A 340 -30.96 15.09 5.70
N ARG A 341 -32.21 15.03 6.18
CA ARG A 341 -32.59 14.16 7.31
C ARG A 341 -32.60 12.68 6.94
N ASN A 342 -32.95 12.37 5.70
CA ASN A 342 -33.03 11.01 5.16
C ASN A 342 -31.83 10.67 4.30
N CYS A 343 -30.68 11.31 4.55
CA CYS A 343 -29.48 11.12 3.74
C CYS A 343 -29.58 11.60 2.29
N GLU A 344 -30.54 12.48 1.98
CA GLU A 344 -30.58 13.15 0.69
C GLU A 344 -29.34 14.04 0.50
N PHE A 345 -28.67 13.91 -0.65
CA PHE A 345 -27.53 14.75 -1.00
C PHE A 345 -27.98 16.14 -1.42
N LEU A 346 -27.56 17.17 -0.68
CA LEU A 346 -27.97 18.57 -0.92
C LEU A 346 -26.89 19.42 -1.59
N GLY A 347 -25.65 18.92 -1.68
CA GLY A 347 -24.54 19.58 -2.38
C GLY A 347 -23.20 19.46 -1.66
N ALA A 348 -22.16 20.02 -2.28
CA ALA A 348 -20.82 20.13 -1.71
C ALA A 348 -20.46 21.60 -1.46
N TYR A 349 -19.72 21.86 -0.39
CA TYR A 349 -19.38 23.20 0.08
C TYR A 349 -17.94 23.26 0.59
N TYR A 350 -17.34 24.46 0.57
CA TYR A 350 -16.06 24.72 1.22
C TYR A 350 -16.14 25.98 2.09
N LEU A 351 -15.29 26.03 3.12
CA LEU A 351 -15.22 27.13 4.07
C LEU A 351 -14.06 28.07 3.74
N THR A 352 -14.34 29.36 3.62
CA THR A 352 -13.38 30.43 3.40
C THR A 352 -13.70 31.61 4.33
N ASN A 353 -12.78 31.97 5.23
CA ASN A 353 -12.94 33.11 6.15
C ASN A 353 -14.29 33.11 6.90
N ALA A 354 -14.68 31.96 7.47
CA ALA A 354 -15.97 31.70 8.12
C ALA A 354 -17.22 31.72 7.23
N ASN A 355 -17.09 32.03 5.94
CA ASN A 355 -18.18 31.89 4.96
C ASN A 355 -18.20 30.49 4.37
N GLN A 356 -19.40 30.00 4.11
CA GLN A 356 -19.64 28.74 3.42
C GLN A 356 -20.02 29.02 1.97
N LEU A 357 -19.24 28.50 1.03
CA LEU A 357 -19.46 28.68 -0.40
C LEU A 357 -19.81 27.33 -1.04
N ALA A 358 -20.82 27.33 -1.91
CA ALA A 358 -21.19 26.16 -2.68
C ALA A 358 -20.09 25.83 -3.69
N CYS A 359 -19.72 24.56 -3.79
CA CYS A 359 -18.85 24.08 -4.84
C CYS A 359 -19.58 24.07 -6.18
N GLN A 360 -18.84 24.24 -7.27
CA GLN A 360 -19.40 24.21 -8.62
C GLN A 360 -19.78 22.77 -8.98
N LYS A 361 -21.08 22.52 -9.17
CA LYS A 361 -21.55 21.25 -9.74
C LYS A 361 -21.01 21.11 -11.16
N LEU A 362 -20.30 20.02 -11.45
CA LEU A 362 -19.76 19.77 -12.78
C LEU A 362 -20.78 18.98 -13.60
N PRO A 363 -20.98 19.35 -14.88
CA PRO A 363 -21.77 18.55 -15.80
C PRO A 363 -20.96 17.28 -16.11
N THR A 364 -21.29 16.17 -15.46
CA THR A 364 -20.72 14.88 -15.86
C THR A 364 -21.81 13.82 -15.85
N PRO A 365 -21.93 13.02 -16.93
CA PRO A 365 -22.63 11.75 -16.86
C PRO A 365 -21.91 10.90 -15.80
N MET A 366 -22.65 10.15 -14.97
CA MET A 366 -22.01 9.05 -14.24
C MET A 366 -21.20 8.24 -15.26
N PRO A 367 -19.98 7.77 -14.92
CA PRO A 367 -19.42 6.68 -15.68
C PRO A 367 -20.51 5.60 -15.67
N LEU A 368 -21.06 5.27 -16.84
CA LEU A 368 -21.78 4.02 -17.01
C LEU A 368 -20.84 2.99 -16.42
N ILE A 369 -21.23 2.40 -15.28
CA ILE A 369 -20.52 1.29 -14.67
C ILE A 369 -20.56 0.22 -15.75
N GLY A 370 -19.49 0.14 -16.53
CA GLY A 370 -19.32 -0.87 -17.55
C GLY A 370 -19.26 -2.19 -16.81
N LEU A 371 -20.34 -2.97 -16.93
CA LEU A 371 -20.40 -4.37 -16.52
C LEU A 371 -19.29 -5.17 -17.20
#